data_AF-A0A094P2I1-F1
#
_entry.id   AF-A0A094P2I1-F1
#
_cell.length_a   1.000
_cell.length_b   1.000
_cell.length_c   1.000
_cell.angle_alpha   90.00
_cell.angle_beta   90.00
_cell.angle_gamma   90.00
#
_symmetry.space_group_name_H-M   'P 1'
#
loop_
_entity.id
_entity.type
_entity.pdbx_description
1 polymer ?
#
loop_
_entity_poly.entity_id
_entity_poly.type
_entity_poly.pdbx_seq_one_letter_code
_entity_poly.pdbx_strand_id
1 'polypeptide(L)'
;MSGNLTMHKYSRFFARPELPYYLIIWSTLFLCALGLTMVLSASTVTSLSESGNTYSIFIKQFFFLIIGGFGFYWSHRVRGLIWPKIARYSLSISIIILLLPFIPNLGKNINGNRNWIEIAGFTLQPSEFAKFGLILWCALQLRKIGDAPSKLKNFLRLLPGLFVIEILILFGNDLGTALLVLIIFVGVLFISGAPMKLFAAIGVFGVVIGSAFVLSSNYRMGRFAALFDPFDERYYKFAGWQPAHSIMGLASGGLWGSGLGASKQKWANLAEAHTDFIFSVIGEELGLLGTLLVLALYAALIYSILRVALKTKDDFSRYVTAGVACWLIAQITINVGSATSLVIFVSKSNCNRLCIRCSQTYT
;
A
#
# COMPACT_ATOMS: atom_id res chain seq x y z
N MET A 1 10.41 -29.38 33.66
CA MET A 1 9.76 -30.28 32.68
C MET A 1 8.45 -29.74 32.04
N SER A 2 7.82 -28.68 32.57
CA SER A 2 6.57 -28.11 32.00
C SER A 2 6.74 -27.33 30.68
N GLY A 3 7.88 -26.65 30.46
CA GLY A 3 8.11 -25.80 29.28
C GLY A 3 8.24 -26.53 27.92
N ASN A 4 8.62 -27.81 27.92
CA ASN A 4 8.78 -28.57 26.68
C ASN A 4 7.45 -29.09 26.13
N LEU A 5 6.47 -29.37 27.00
CA LEU A 5 5.13 -29.82 26.58
C LEU A 5 4.31 -28.69 25.94
N THR A 6 4.41 -27.47 26.45
CA THR A 6 3.73 -26.30 25.86
C THR A 6 4.31 -25.94 24.51
N MET A 7 5.65 -25.83 24.38
CA MET A 7 6.31 -25.54 23.09
C MET A 7 5.97 -26.57 22.00
N HIS A 8 5.93 -27.87 22.35
CA HIS A 8 5.58 -28.93 21.39
C HIS A 8 4.08 -28.94 21.02
N LYS A 9 3.21 -28.45 21.91
CA LYS A 9 1.78 -28.29 21.66
C LYS A 9 1.49 -27.07 20.77
N TYR A 10 2.20 -25.96 21.00
CA TYR A 10 2.15 -24.78 20.14
C TYR A 10 2.69 -25.09 18.74
N SER A 11 3.81 -25.83 18.62
CA SER A 11 4.33 -26.22 17.29
C SER A 11 3.34 -27.10 16.52
N ARG A 12 2.63 -28.04 17.18
CA ARG A 12 1.54 -28.81 16.55
C ARG A 12 0.34 -27.96 16.15
N PHE A 13 -0.05 -26.97 16.96
CA PHE A 13 -1.13 -26.05 16.63
C PHE A 13 -0.77 -25.22 15.38
N PHE A 14 0.44 -24.65 15.35
CA PHE A 14 0.98 -23.96 14.19
C PHE A 14 1.30 -24.88 13.01
N ALA A 15 1.33 -26.20 13.17
CA ALA A 15 1.54 -27.15 12.08
C ALA A 15 0.26 -27.52 11.31
N ARG A 16 -0.94 -27.25 11.87
CA ARG A 16 -2.21 -27.60 11.23
C ARG A 16 -2.37 -27.00 9.83
N PRO A 17 -2.84 -27.78 8.84
CA PRO A 17 -3.02 -27.31 7.47
C PRO A 17 -4.16 -26.29 7.32
N GLU A 18 -5.18 -26.32 8.18
CA GLU A 18 -6.31 -25.39 8.17
C GLU A 18 -6.04 -24.02 8.82
N LEU A 19 -4.99 -23.91 9.64
CA LEU A 19 -4.69 -22.68 10.37
C LEU A 19 -4.48 -21.43 9.47
N PRO A 20 -3.73 -21.48 8.34
CA PRO A 20 -3.54 -20.32 7.49
C PRO A 20 -4.86 -19.81 6.90
N TYR A 21 -5.80 -20.71 6.61
CA TYR A 21 -7.11 -20.36 6.06
C TYR A 21 -7.92 -19.53 7.06
N TYR A 22 -8.07 -20.02 8.29
CA TYR A 22 -8.79 -19.29 9.34
C TYR A 22 -8.11 -17.98 9.71
N LEU A 23 -6.77 -17.96 9.79
CA LEU A 23 -6.03 -16.74 10.07
C LEU A 23 -6.24 -15.69 8.98
N ILE A 24 -6.21 -16.04 7.70
CA ILE A 24 -6.49 -15.10 6.61
C ILE A 24 -7.89 -14.52 6.74
N ILE A 25 -8.91 -15.38 6.95
CA ILE A 25 -10.31 -14.93 7.03
C ILE A 25 -10.52 -14.01 8.23
N TRP A 26 -10.15 -14.44 9.43
CA TRP A 26 -10.42 -13.67 10.64
C TRP A 26 -9.60 -12.39 10.70
N SER A 27 -8.31 -12.43 10.34
CA SER A 27 -7.50 -11.20 10.31
C SER A 27 -8.05 -10.19 9.30
N THR A 28 -8.46 -10.63 8.11
CA THR A 28 -9.07 -9.76 7.10
C THR A 28 -10.39 -9.17 7.59
N LEU A 29 -11.26 -9.99 8.18
CA LEU A 29 -12.55 -9.52 8.72
C LEU A 29 -12.37 -8.48 9.83
N PHE A 30 -11.47 -8.72 10.79
CA PHE A 30 -11.19 -7.77 11.87
C PHE A 30 -10.54 -6.49 11.33
N LEU A 31 -9.60 -6.58 10.38
CA LEU A 31 -9.00 -5.40 9.74
C LEU A 31 -10.04 -4.59 8.97
N CYS A 32 -10.95 -5.23 8.23
CA CYS A 32 -12.03 -4.53 7.53
C CYS A 32 -13.01 -3.87 8.49
N ALA A 33 -13.40 -4.55 9.58
CA ALA A 33 -14.29 -4.01 10.59
C ALA A 33 -13.67 -2.80 11.30
N LEU A 34 -12.43 -2.93 11.78
CA LEU A 34 -11.67 -1.83 12.39
C LEU A 34 -11.48 -0.68 11.39
N GLY A 35 -11.11 -0.98 10.15
CA GLY A 35 -10.95 0.03 9.10
C GLY A 35 -12.23 0.82 8.84
N LEU A 36 -13.39 0.16 8.76
CA LEU A 36 -14.68 0.83 8.61
C LEU A 36 -15.03 1.71 9.82
N THR A 37 -14.81 1.21 11.04
CA THR A 37 -15.02 1.99 12.27
C THR A 37 -14.14 3.24 12.29
N MET A 38 -12.87 3.11 11.91
CA MET A 38 -11.92 4.22 11.90
C MET A 38 -12.17 5.20 10.77
N VAL A 39 -12.60 4.74 9.59
CA VAL A 39 -13.05 5.63 8.51
C VAL A 39 -14.27 6.42 8.95
N LEU A 40 -15.26 5.79 9.58
CA LEU A 40 -16.41 6.50 10.14
C LEU A 40 -15.95 7.55 11.16
N SER A 41 -15.07 7.17 12.08
CA SER A 41 -14.51 8.08 13.08
C SER A 41 -13.77 9.26 12.45
N ALA A 42 -12.89 9.03 11.47
CA ALA A 42 -12.03 10.04 10.86
C ALA A 42 -12.76 10.96 9.86
N SER A 43 -13.80 10.46 9.20
CA SER A 43 -14.52 11.21 8.16
C SER A 43 -15.65 12.09 8.68
N THR A 44 -16.07 11.95 9.94
CA THR A 44 -17.20 12.71 10.50
C THR A 44 -17.02 14.23 10.43
N VAL A 45 -15.78 14.71 10.61
CA VAL A 45 -15.47 16.15 10.63
C VAL A 45 -15.45 16.74 9.21
N THR A 46 -14.81 16.06 8.26
CA THR A 46 -14.67 16.55 6.88
C THR A 46 -15.95 16.39 6.05
N SER A 47 -16.71 15.31 6.26
CA SER A 47 -17.96 15.08 5.54
C SER A 47 -19.09 16.04 5.97
N LEU A 48 -19.08 16.46 7.24
CA LEU A 48 -20.02 17.46 7.77
C LEU A 48 -19.77 18.85 7.15
N SER A 49 -18.51 19.23 6.92
CA SER A 49 -18.16 20.51 6.30
C SER A 49 -18.37 20.56 4.78
N GLU A 50 -18.14 19.46 4.06
CA GLU A 50 -18.18 19.46 2.59
C GLU A 50 -19.51 19.02 1.97
N SER A 51 -20.21 18.07 2.59
CA SER A 51 -21.39 17.42 1.98
C SER A 51 -22.64 17.44 2.86
N GLY A 52 -22.56 17.99 4.07
CA GLY A 52 -23.67 18.06 5.02
C GLY A 52 -24.16 16.69 5.54
N ASN A 53 -23.54 15.59 5.11
CA ASN A 53 -23.89 14.22 5.50
C ASN A 53 -22.64 13.47 5.98
N THR A 54 -22.62 13.20 7.28
CA THR A 54 -21.54 12.53 8.03
C THR A 54 -21.16 11.14 7.50
N TYR A 55 -22.07 10.48 6.76
CA TYR A 55 -21.93 9.07 6.38
C TYR A 55 -21.45 8.85 4.93
N SER A 56 -21.23 9.91 4.16
CA SER A 56 -20.97 9.80 2.72
C SER A 56 -19.73 8.97 2.37
N ILE A 57 -18.63 9.15 3.11
CA ILE A 57 -17.37 8.39 2.92
C ILE A 57 -17.52 6.95 3.44
N PHE A 58 -18.17 6.76 4.59
CA PHE A 58 -18.44 5.44 5.14
C PHE A 58 -19.27 4.57 4.19
N ILE A 59 -20.35 5.11 3.60
CA ILE A 59 -21.21 4.39 2.66
C ILE A 59 -20.42 3.96 1.42
N LYS A 60 -19.55 4.83 0.89
CA LYS A 60 -18.66 4.49 -0.23
C LYS A 60 -17.72 3.35 0.15
N GLN A 61 -17.08 3.41 1.32
CA GLN A 61 -16.15 2.38 1.78
C GLN A 61 -16.85 1.04 2.02
N PHE A 62 -18.05 1.07 2.60
CA PHE A 62 -18.87 -0.12 2.82
C PHE A 62 -19.32 -0.76 1.49
N PHE A 63 -19.70 0.05 0.51
CA PHE A 63 -20.02 -0.41 -0.83
C PHE A 63 -18.83 -1.09 -1.52
N PHE A 64 -17.62 -0.51 -1.42
CA PHE A 64 -16.41 -1.14 -1.93
C PHE A 64 -16.07 -2.46 -1.20
N LEU A 65 -16.34 -2.56 0.10
CA LEU A 65 -16.18 -3.81 0.84
C LEU A 65 -17.13 -4.90 0.31
N ILE A 66 -18.38 -4.55 -0.01
CA ILE A 66 -19.35 -5.48 -0.61
C ILE A 66 -18.84 -5.97 -1.98
N ILE A 67 -18.39 -5.05 -2.85
CA ILE A 67 -17.82 -5.40 -4.16
C ILE A 67 -16.59 -6.30 -3.99
N GLY A 68 -15.70 -5.99 -3.04
CA GLY A 68 -14.55 -6.82 -2.70
C GLY A 68 -14.95 -8.22 -2.22
N GLY A 69 -16.02 -8.32 -1.42
CA GLY A 69 -16.59 -9.58 -0.96
C GLY A 69 -17.13 -10.44 -2.12
N PHE A 70 -17.82 -9.83 -3.09
CA PHE A 70 -18.22 -10.52 -4.32
C PHE A 70 -17.00 -10.99 -5.13
N GLY A 71 -15.97 -10.14 -5.27
CA GLY A 71 -14.72 -10.49 -5.94
C GLY A 71 -14.00 -11.67 -5.27
N PHE A 72 -13.98 -11.71 -3.94
CA PHE A 72 -13.47 -12.84 -3.16
C PHE A 72 -14.28 -14.11 -3.41
N TYR A 73 -15.62 -14.04 -3.31
CA TYR A 73 -16.49 -15.20 -3.52
C TYR A 73 -16.36 -15.76 -4.93
N TRP A 74 -16.34 -14.89 -5.95
CA TRP A 74 -16.09 -15.28 -7.33
C TRP A 74 -14.73 -15.95 -7.50
N SER A 75 -13.66 -15.33 -6.98
CA SER A 75 -12.29 -15.87 -7.07
C SER A 75 -12.16 -17.24 -6.38
N HIS A 76 -12.88 -17.45 -5.28
CA HIS A 76 -12.94 -18.74 -4.59
C HIS A 76 -13.64 -19.83 -5.40
N ARG A 77 -14.66 -19.49 -6.19
CA ARG A 77 -15.40 -20.42 -7.06
C ARG A 77 -14.67 -20.73 -8.38
N VAL A 78 -13.83 -19.82 -8.86
CA VAL A 78 -13.11 -19.96 -10.13
C VAL A 78 -12.03 -21.04 -10.03
N ARG A 79 -11.99 -21.92 -11.04
CA ARG A 79 -10.96 -22.98 -11.13
C ARG A 79 -9.57 -22.36 -11.26
N GLY A 80 -8.60 -22.90 -10.51
CA GLY A 80 -7.21 -22.43 -10.49
C GLY A 80 -6.53 -22.31 -11.87
N LEU A 81 -6.94 -23.15 -12.83
CA LEU A 81 -6.41 -23.19 -14.20
C LEU A 81 -6.72 -21.95 -15.04
N ILE A 82 -7.64 -21.09 -14.61
CA ILE A 82 -8.00 -19.86 -15.33
C ILE A 82 -6.94 -18.77 -15.09
N TRP A 83 -6.32 -18.73 -13.91
CA TRP A 83 -5.37 -17.68 -13.54
C TRP A 83 -4.12 -17.61 -14.45
N PRO A 84 -3.48 -18.73 -14.85
CA PRO A 84 -2.40 -18.68 -15.83
C PRO A 84 -2.83 -18.17 -17.21
N LYS A 85 -4.10 -18.37 -17.60
CA LYS A 85 -4.66 -17.84 -18.86
C LYS A 85 -4.82 -16.33 -18.79
N ILE A 86 -5.34 -15.82 -17.67
CA ILE A 86 -5.44 -14.37 -17.40
C ILE A 86 -4.04 -13.74 -17.36
N ALA A 87 -3.10 -14.39 -16.67
CA ALA A 87 -1.71 -13.93 -16.53
C ALA A 87 -0.97 -13.78 -17.87
N ARG A 88 -1.39 -14.50 -18.92
CA ARG A 88 -0.82 -14.34 -20.27
C ARG A 88 -1.06 -12.95 -20.83
N TYR A 89 -2.22 -12.37 -20.53
CA TYR A 89 -2.66 -11.07 -21.04
C TYR A 89 -2.56 -9.96 -19.99
N SER A 90 -2.22 -10.28 -18.74
CA SER A 90 -2.31 -9.35 -17.63
C SER A 90 -1.40 -8.14 -17.76
N LEU A 91 -0.20 -8.29 -18.33
CA LEU A 91 0.70 -7.15 -18.59
C LEU A 91 0.09 -6.19 -19.64
N SER A 92 -0.37 -6.71 -20.77
CA SER A 92 -1.00 -5.90 -21.82
C SER A 92 -2.26 -5.19 -21.31
N ILE A 93 -3.09 -5.90 -20.54
CA ILE A 93 -4.26 -5.30 -19.88
C ILE A 93 -3.82 -4.19 -18.92
N SER A 94 -2.78 -4.42 -18.12
CA SER A 94 -2.25 -3.41 -17.18
C SER A 94 -1.78 -2.15 -17.90
N ILE A 95 -1.08 -2.30 -19.02
CA ILE A 95 -0.64 -1.19 -19.87
C ILE A 95 -1.84 -0.40 -20.39
N ILE A 96 -2.86 -1.09 -20.92
CA ILE A 96 -4.07 -0.44 -21.43
C ILE A 96 -4.79 0.33 -20.32
N ILE A 97 -4.97 -0.28 -19.15
CA ILE A 97 -5.66 0.36 -18.02
C ILE A 97 -4.86 1.58 -17.52
N LEU A 98 -3.53 1.52 -17.49
CA LEU A 98 -2.67 2.67 -17.13
C LEU A 98 -2.69 3.80 -18.17
N LEU A 99 -3.09 3.52 -19.41
CA LEU A 99 -3.25 4.55 -20.43
C LEU A 99 -4.58 5.31 -20.31
N LEU A 100 -5.60 4.72 -19.68
CA LEU A 100 -6.94 5.30 -19.58
C LEU A 100 -6.98 6.70 -18.94
N PRO A 101 -6.23 7.03 -17.86
CA PRO A 101 -6.19 8.38 -17.31
C PRO A 101 -5.71 9.45 -18.30
N PHE A 102 -4.97 9.08 -19.34
CA PHE A 102 -4.47 10.04 -20.33
C PHE A 102 -5.49 10.36 -21.41
N ILE A 103 -6.57 9.58 -21.52
CA ILE A 103 -7.69 9.87 -22.42
C ILE A 103 -8.40 11.13 -21.91
N PRO A 104 -8.65 12.14 -22.78
CA PRO A 104 -9.40 13.32 -22.41
C PRO A 104 -10.81 12.93 -21.92
N ASN A 105 -11.33 13.66 -20.94
CA ASN A 105 -12.64 13.43 -20.28
C ASN A 105 -12.77 12.19 -19.38
N LEU A 106 -11.82 11.24 -19.39
CA LEU A 106 -11.81 10.09 -18.47
C LEU A 106 -10.91 10.31 -17.26
N GLY A 107 -9.73 10.89 -17.48
CA GLY A 107 -8.75 11.11 -16.41
C GLY A 107 -9.08 12.31 -15.53
N LYS A 108 -8.96 12.12 -14.22
CA LYS A 108 -9.04 13.19 -13.23
C LYS A 108 -7.66 13.55 -12.71
N ASN A 109 -7.37 14.86 -12.64
CA ASN A 109 -6.18 15.36 -11.99
C ASN A 109 -6.51 15.67 -10.53
N ILE A 110 -5.88 14.94 -9.60
CA ILE A 110 -6.03 15.15 -8.15
C ILE A 110 -4.65 15.51 -7.63
N ASN A 111 -4.51 16.71 -7.04
CA ASN A 111 -3.25 17.21 -6.51
C ASN A 111 -2.10 17.15 -7.55
N GLY A 112 -2.33 17.56 -8.81
CA GLY A 112 -1.28 17.52 -9.84
C GLY A 112 -0.93 16.11 -10.36
N ASN A 113 -1.54 15.06 -9.80
CA ASN A 113 -1.36 13.68 -10.22
C ASN A 113 -2.51 13.25 -11.15
N ARG A 114 -2.17 12.74 -12.34
CA ARG A 114 -3.13 12.28 -13.37
C ARG A 114 -3.10 10.76 -13.45
N ASN A 115 -3.54 10.12 -12.37
CA ASN A 115 -3.55 8.66 -12.20
C ASN A 115 -4.92 8.13 -11.75
N TRP A 116 -5.97 8.94 -11.78
CA TRP A 116 -7.32 8.56 -11.39
C TRP A 116 -8.28 8.63 -12.57
N ILE A 117 -9.27 7.74 -12.56
CA ILE A 117 -10.40 7.75 -13.49
C ILE A 117 -11.67 7.92 -12.67
N GLU A 118 -12.58 8.77 -13.14
CA GLU A 118 -13.91 8.91 -12.54
C GLU A 118 -14.95 8.24 -13.42
N ILE A 119 -15.67 7.25 -12.87
CA ILE A 119 -16.73 6.52 -13.56
C ILE A 119 -17.97 6.55 -12.67
N ALA A 120 -19.05 7.14 -13.16
CA ALA A 120 -20.34 7.21 -12.45
C ALA A 120 -20.23 7.73 -10.99
N GLY A 121 -19.37 8.73 -10.74
CA GLY A 121 -19.15 9.31 -9.42
C GLY A 121 -18.21 8.51 -8.50
N PHE A 122 -17.63 7.41 -8.98
CA PHE A 122 -16.59 6.65 -8.29
C PHE A 122 -15.22 6.94 -8.87
N THR A 123 -14.24 7.15 -8.01
CA THR A 123 -12.83 7.28 -8.40
C THR A 123 -12.14 5.93 -8.31
N LEU A 124 -11.45 5.55 -9.37
CA LEU A 124 -10.70 4.30 -9.48
C LEU A 124 -9.24 4.62 -9.84
N GLN A 125 -8.31 3.92 -9.19
CA GLN A 125 -6.89 4.06 -9.47
C GLN A 125 -6.40 2.86 -10.32
N PRO A 126 -6.17 3.04 -11.63
CA PRO A 126 -5.61 2.02 -12.54
C PRO A 126 -4.42 1.24 -12.02
N SER A 127 -3.53 1.89 -11.27
CA SER A 127 -2.29 1.26 -10.83
C SER A 127 -2.49 0.15 -9.81
N GLU A 128 -3.63 0.09 -9.11
CA GLU A 128 -3.98 -1.06 -8.26
C GLU A 128 -4.14 -2.34 -9.09
N PHE A 129 -4.82 -2.24 -10.22
CA PHE A 129 -4.99 -3.35 -11.16
C PHE A 129 -3.67 -3.69 -11.86
N ALA A 130 -2.86 -2.68 -12.19
CA ALA A 130 -1.56 -2.88 -12.83
C ALA A 130 -0.57 -3.61 -11.92
N LYS A 131 -0.53 -3.31 -10.61
CA LYS A 131 0.28 -4.05 -9.63
C LYS A 131 -0.06 -5.53 -9.61
N PHE A 132 -1.35 -5.84 -9.52
CA PHE A 132 -1.81 -7.23 -9.55
C PHE A 132 -1.50 -7.91 -10.89
N GLY A 133 -1.74 -7.22 -12.01
CA GLY A 133 -1.45 -7.73 -13.35
C GLY A 133 0.04 -7.99 -13.60
N LEU A 134 0.91 -7.15 -13.05
CA LEU A 134 2.36 -7.35 -13.06
C LEU A 134 2.76 -8.58 -12.25
N ILE A 135 2.20 -8.78 -11.05
CA ILE A 135 2.45 -9.99 -10.24
C ILE A 135 2.08 -11.25 -11.02
N LEU A 136 0.89 -11.29 -11.62
CA LEU A 136 0.43 -12.41 -12.44
C LEU A 136 1.37 -12.70 -13.61
N TRP A 137 1.75 -11.65 -14.34
CA TRP A 137 2.64 -11.80 -15.49
C TRP A 137 4.03 -12.29 -15.06
N CYS A 138 4.62 -11.68 -14.03
CA CYS A 138 5.92 -12.10 -13.50
C CYS A 138 5.88 -13.56 -13.07
N ALA A 139 4.85 -13.98 -12.31
CA ALA A 139 4.69 -15.36 -11.88
C ALA A 139 4.61 -16.34 -13.06
N LEU A 140 3.90 -15.98 -14.14
CA LEU A 140 3.79 -16.82 -15.34
C LEU A 140 5.13 -16.93 -16.08
N GLN A 141 5.88 -15.85 -16.18
CA GLN A 141 7.20 -15.88 -16.83
C GLN A 141 8.22 -16.64 -15.98
N LEU A 142 8.23 -16.43 -14.66
CA LEU A 142 9.11 -17.12 -13.71
C LEU A 142 8.86 -18.63 -13.69
N ARG A 143 7.60 -19.06 -13.79
CA ARG A 143 7.25 -20.47 -13.98
C ARG A 143 7.97 -21.10 -15.18
N LYS A 144 8.20 -20.35 -16.27
CA LYS A 144 8.87 -20.85 -17.48
C LYS A 144 10.40 -20.83 -17.38
N ILE A 145 10.96 -20.08 -16.42
CA ILE A 145 12.40 -19.88 -16.26
C ILE A 145 13.06 -21.01 -15.47
N GLY A 146 12.30 -21.73 -14.64
CA GLY A 146 12.77 -22.77 -13.71
C GLY A 146 13.65 -23.88 -14.31
N ASP A 147 13.64 -24.06 -15.64
CA ASP A 147 14.31 -25.17 -16.33
C ASP A 147 15.50 -24.76 -17.22
N ALA A 148 15.88 -23.48 -17.27
CA ALA A 148 16.80 -22.98 -18.32
C ALA A 148 18.23 -22.63 -17.83
N PRO A 149 19.28 -22.94 -18.62
CA PRO A 149 20.68 -22.88 -18.20
C PRO A 149 21.27 -21.46 -18.03
N SER A 150 20.62 -20.41 -18.55
CA SER A 150 21.10 -19.01 -18.42
C SER A 150 20.21 -18.17 -17.49
N LYS A 151 20.38 -18.35 -16.17
CA LYS A 151 19.55 -17.70 -15.14
C LYS A 151 19.45 -16.19 -15.33
N LEU A 152 20.56 -15.47 -15.51
CA LEU A 152 20.55 -13.99 -15.61
C LEU A 152 19.79 -13.46 -16.85
N LYS A 153 20.07 -14.00 -18.05
CA LYS A 153 19.41 -13.56 -19.29
C LYS A 153 17.89 -13.75 -19.23
N ASN A 154 17.45 -14.82 -18.56
CA ASN A 154 16.03 -15.09 -18.38
C ASN A 154 15.34 -14.09 -17.46
N PHE A 155 15.97 -13.68 -16.36
CA PHE A 155 15.43 -12.63 -15.48
C PHE A 155 15.42 -11.25 -16.15
N LEU A 156 16.42 -10.95 -16.99
CA LEU A 156 16.46 -9.69 -17.74
C LEU A 156 15.28 -9.52 -18.72
N ARG A 157 14.64 -10.61 -19.17
CA ARG A 157 13.42 -10.54 -20.00
C ARG A 157 12.21 -9.95 -19.27
N LEU A 158 12.25 -9.89 -17.95
CA LEU A 158 11.18 -9.30 -17.14
C LEU A 158 11.26 -7.77 -17.08
N LEU A 159 12.48 -7.22 -17.23
CA LEU A 159 12.73 -5.79 -17.10
C LEU A 159 11.94 -4.92 -18.09
N PRO A 160 11.81 -5.25 -19.38
CA PRO A 160 11.01 -4.44 -20.30
C PRO A 160 9.56 -4.28 -19.84
N GLY A 161 8.95 -5.33 -19.29
CA GLY A 161 7.59 -5.26 -18.76
C GLY A 161 7.48 -4.33 -17.55
N LEU A 162 8.45 -4.39 -16.64
CA LEU A 162 8.54 -3.46 -15.51
C LEU A 162 8.72 -2.01 -16.02
N PHE A 163 9.68 -1.76 -16.91
CA PHE A 163 9.99 -0.42 -17.40
C PHE A 163 8.79 0.24 -18.05
N VAL A 164 7.99 -0.48 -18.84
CA VAL A 164 6.78 0.08 -19.45
C VAL A 164 5.76 0.49 -18.38
N ILE A 165 5.53 -0.34 -17.37
CA ILE A 165 4.61 -0.02 -16.26
C ILE A 165 5.13 1.19 -15.47
N GLU A 166 6.41 1.21 -15.11
CA GLU A 166 7.05 2.30 -14.36
C GLU A 166 6.98 3.64 -15.11
N ILE A 167 7.30 3.64 -16.41
CA ILE A 167 7.23 4.86 -17.23
C ILE A 167 5.81 5.43 -17.26
N LEU A 168 4.80 4.58 -17.43
CA LEU A 168 3.40 5.03 -17.45
C LEU A 168 2.95 5.60 -16.11
N ILE A 169 3.36 4.99 -14.99
CA ILE A 169 3.04 5.46 -13.65
C ILE A 169 3.75 6.79 -13.36
N LEU A 170 5.03 6.91 -13.71
CA LEU A 170 5.80 8.14 -13.56
C LEU A 170 5.27 9.26 -14.45
N PHE A 171 4.75 8.95 -15.65
CA PHE A 171 4.09 9.92 -16.52
C PHE A 171 2.79 10.47 -15.91
N GLY A 172 2.15 9.69 -15.03
CA GLY A 172 1.04 10.15 -14.20
C GLY A 172 1.46 11.10 -13.06
N ASN A 173 2.76 11.19 -12.75
CA ASN A 173 3.35 11.85 -11.57
C ASN A 173 3.06 11.13 -10.23
N ASP A 174 3.01 9.79 -10.23
CA ASP A 174 2.80 8.97 -9.03
C ASP A 174 4.05 8.19 -8.60
N LEU A 175 4.95 8.87 -7.87
CA LEU A 175 6.20 8.28 -7.38
C LEU A 175 5.99 7.23 -6.31
N GLY A 176 4.98 7.39 -5.44
CA GLY A 176 4.71 6.46 -4.36
C GLY A 176 4.30 5.10 -4.91
N THR A 177 3.44 5.10 -5.92
CA THR A 177 3.06 3.88 -6.64
C THR A 177 4.23 3.27 -7.41
N ALA A 178 5.06 4.09 -8.08
CA ALA A 178 6.26 3.61 -8.79
C ALA A 178 7.22 2.86 -7.84
N LEU A 179 7.58 3.47 -6.71
CA LEU A 179 8.39 2.83 -5.68
C LEU A 179 7.77 1.50 -5.21
N LEU A 180 6.46 1.48 -5.04
CA LEU A 180 5.74 0.30 -4.57
C LEU A 180 5.77 -0.83 -5.60
N VAL A 181 5.59 -0.52 -6.89
CA VAL A 181 5.69 -1.47 -8.00
C VAL A 181 7.10 -2.06 -8.08
N LEU A 182 8.13 -1.22 -7.95
CA LEU A 182 9.52 -1.67 -7.90
C LEU A 182 9.78 -2.64 -6.75
N ILE A 183 9.30 -2.32 -5.53
CA ILE A 183 9.45 -3.20 -4.36
C ILE A 183 8.75 -4.55 -4.59
N ILE A 184 7.53 -4.55 -5.14
CA ILE A 184 6.82 -5.79 -5.49
C ILE A 184 7.64 -6.62 -6.47
N PHE A 185 8.13 -5.98 -7.55
CA PHE A 185 8.88 -6.67 -8.59
C PHE A 185 10.17 -7.28 -8.04
N VAL A 186 10.95 -6.50 -7.28
CA VAL A 186 12.17 -6.96 -6.62
C VAL A 186 11.87 -8.08 -5.62
N GLY A 187 10.79 -7.98 -4.85
CA GLY A 187 10.35 -9.01 -3.92
C GLY A 187 10.01 -10.34 -4.60
N VAL A 188 9.27 -10.28 -5.71
CA VAL A 188 8.96 -11.47 -6.54
C VAL A 188 10.23 -12.09 -7.12
N LEU A 189 11.16 -11.27 -7.62
CA LEU A 189 12.46 -11.75 -8.11
C LEU A 189 13.28 -12.42 -6.99
N PHE A 190 13.29 -11.84 -5.79
CA PHE A 190 14.01 -12.37 -4.65
C PHE A 190 13.51 -13.77 -4.28
N ILE A 191 12.20 -13.93 -4.21
CA ILE A 191 11.56 -15.22 -3.87
C ILE A 191 11.78 -16.28 -4.96
N SER A 192 11.93 -15.85 -6.22
CA SER A 192 12.27 -16.75 -7.33
C SER A 192 13.73 -17.19 -7.40
N GLY A 193 14.60 -16.66 -6.52
CA GLY A 193 16.02 -17.01 -6.49
C GLY A 193 16.84 -16.34 -7.60
N ALA A 194 16.46 -15.12 -8.00
CA ALA A 194 17.23 -14.33 -8.95
C ALA A 194 18.68 -14.05 -8.43
N PRO A 195 19.67 -13.88 -9.32
CA PRO A 195 21.05 -13.67 -8.90
C PRO A 195 21.24 -12.32 -8.19
N MET A 196 22.00 -12.30 -7.08
CA MET A 196 22.28 -11.08 -6.27
C MET A 196 22.85 -9.92 -7.09
N LYS A 197 23.56 -10.19 -8.19
CA LYS A 197 24.07 -9.17 -9.11
C LYS A 197 22.95 -8.29 -9.71
N LEU A 198 21.77 -8.86 -9.97
CA LEU A 198 20.63 -8.11 -10.49
C LEU A 198 20.09 -7.13 -9.43
N PHE A 199 20.05 -7.54 -8.17
CA PHE A 199 19.65 -6.67 -7.06
C PHE A 199 20.64 -5.54 -6.84
N ALA A 200 21.94 -5.81 -6.92
CA ALA A 200 22.96 -4.78 -6.86
C ALA A 200 22.79 -3.76 -8.00
N ALA A 201 22.54 -4.22 -9.24
CA ALA A 201 22.31 -3.34 -10.38
C ALA A 201 21.05 -2.48 -10.21
N ILE A 202 19.92 -3.08 -9.82
CA ILE A 202 18.66 -2.35 -9.55
C ILE A 202 18.85 -1.35 -8.41
N GLY A 203 19.56 -1.75 -7.34
CA GLY A 203 19.84 -0.88 -6.19
C GLY A 203 20.69 0.32 -6.58
N VAL A 204 21.81 0.12 -7.28
CA VAL A 204 22.67 1.22 -7.75
C VAL A 204 21.88 2.15 -8.68
N PHE A 205 21.14 1.59 -9.62
CA PHE A 205 20.32 2.39 -10.55
C PHE A 205 19.24 3.20 -9.81
N GLY A 206 18.56 2.58 -8.85
CA GLY A 206 17.55 3.23 -8.01
C GLY A 206 18.13 4.35 -7.15
N VAL A 207 19.34 4.17 -6.58
CA VAL A 207 20.04 5.23 -5.85
C VAL A 207 20.40 6.38 -6.79
N VAL A 208 21.01 6.11 -7.94
CA VAL A 208 21.41 7.16 -8.90
C VAL A 208 20.21 7.99 -9.35
N ILE A 209 19.12 7.34 -9.78
CA ILE A 209 17.91 8.04 -10.22
C ILE A 209 17.23 8.75 -9.05
N GLY A 210 17.11 8.08 -7.91
CA GLY A 210 16.50 8.65 -6.71
C GLY A 210 17.23 9.91 -6.24
N SER A 211 18.57 9.86 -6.16
CA SER A 211 19.40 11.01 -5.81
C SER A 211 19.26 12.15 -6.81
N ALA A 212 19.35 11.86 -8.11
CA ALA A 212 19.16 12.88 -9.15
C ALA A 212 17.77 13.53 -9.06
N PHE A 213 16.74 12.74 -8.76
CA PHE A 213 15.36 13.20 -8.65
C PHE A 213 15.09 14.04 -7.40
N VAL A 214 15.71 13.70 -6.26
CA VAL A 214 15.61 14.48 -5.01
C VAL A 214 16.34 15.81 -5.16
N LEU A 215 17.54 15.79 -5.75
CA LEU A 215 18.37 16.99 -5.93
C LEU A 215 17.82 17.95 -6.99
N SER A 216 16.96 17.49 -7.90
CA SER A 216 16.43 18.32 -8.98
C SER A 216 15.41 19.37 -8.52
N SER A 217 14.94 19.34 -7.26
CA SER A 217 13.95 20.29 -6.78
C SER A 217 14.10 20.57 -5.29
N ASN A 218 14.25 21.85 -4.93
CA ASN A 218 14.27 22.31 -3.54
C ASN A 218 13.05 21.83 -2.74
N TYR A 219 11.90 21.63 -3.39
CA TYR A 219 10.70 21.08 -2.76
C TYR A 219 10.87 19.61 -2.33
N ARG A 220 11.47 18.77 -3.20
CA ARG A 220 11.70 17.36 -2.90
C ARG A 220 12.76 17.18 -1.82
N MET A 221 13.79 18.03 -1.85
CA MET A 221 14.79 18.11 -0.80
C MET A 221 14.18 18.53 0.54
N GLY A 222 13.23 19.48 0.55
CA GLY A 222 12.48 19.84 1.76
C GLY A 222 11.64 18.70 2.35
N ARG A 223 11.02 17.86 1.50
CA ARG A 223 10.31 16.64 1.93
C ARG A 223 11.26 15.58 2.49
N PHE A 224 12.44 15.43 1.89
CA PHE A 224 13.48 14.55 2.41
C PHE A 224 14.04 15.04 3.74
N ALA A 225 14.24 16.35 3.91
CA ALA A 225 14.70 16.96 5.16
C ALA A 225 13.64 16.82 6.28
N ALA A 226 12.37 17.01 5.95
CA ALA A 226 11.24 16.85 6.88
C ALA A 226 11.07 15.42 7.42
N LEU A 227 11.75 14.41 6.85
CA LEU A 227 11.83 13.07 7.45
C LEU A 227 12.58 13.10 8.79
N PHE A 228 13.71 13.81 8.82
CA PHE A 228 14.62 13.82 9.97
C PHE A 228 14.11 14.74 11.06
N ASP A 229 13.61 15.91 10.66
CA ASP A 229 12.97 16.85 11.57
C ASP A 229 11.71 17.44 10.92
N PRO A 230 10.53 16.84 11.17
CA PRO A 230 9.27 17.37 10.66
C PRO A 230 8.82 18.65 11.39
N PHE A 231 9.43 19.00 12.53
CA PHE A 231 9.11 20.18 13.35
C PHE A 231 9.99 21.39 13.02
N ASP A 232 10.99 21.26 12.14
CA ASP A 232 11.83 22.36 11.69
C ASP A 232 11.00 23.47 11.02
N GLU A 233 11.09 24.69 11.55
CA GLU A 233 10.34 25.86 11.10
C GLU A 233 10.49 26.12 9.59
N ARG A 234 11.64 25.78 9.00
CA ARG A 234 11.93 25.98 7.57
C ARG A 234 11.03 25.17 6.65
N TYR A 235 10.57 24.00 7.10
CA TYR A 235 9.82 23.05 6.29
C TYR A 235 8.47 22.66 6.90
N TYR A 236 8.20 23.02 8.16
CA TYR A 236 6.99 22.67 8.90
C TYR A 236 5.71 22.95 8.10
N LYS A 237 5.52 24.17 7.60
CA LYS A 237 4.27 24.56 6.92
C LYS A 237 4.06 23.92 5.54
N PHE A 238 5.10 23.42 4.88
CA PHE A 238 5.02 22.96 3.47
C PHE A 238 5.22 21.45 3.32
N ALA A 239 6.13 20.87 4.09
CA ALA A 239 6.56 19.48 3.97
C ALA A 239 6.43 18.70 5.28
N GLY A 240 6.65 19.36 6.43
CA GLY A 240 6.63 18.77 7.77
C GLY A 240 5.25 18.64 8.41
N TRP A 241 4.24 19.40 7.94
CA TRP A 241 2.92 19.48 8.59
C TRP A 241 2.28 18.11 8.78
N GLN A 242 2.17 17.34 7.71
CA GLN A 242 1.55 16.02 7.74
C GLN A 242 2.30 15.01 8.65
N PRO A 243 3.62 14.79 8.49
CA PRO A 243 4.34 13.88 9.38
C PRO A 243 4.41 14.38 10.84
N ALA A 244 4.52 15.68 11.08
CA ALA A 244 4.51 16.24 12.43
C ALA A 244 3.18 15.97 13.15
N HIS A 245 2.05 16.24 12.49
CA HIS A 245 0.72 15.97 13.05
C HIS A 245 0.47 14.47 13.25
N SER A 246 1.05 13.61 12.40
CA SER A 246 1.04 12.17 12.60
C SER A 246 1.76 11.76 13.88
N ILE A 247 2.96 12.29 14.12
CA ILE A 247 3.70 12.03 15.37
C ILE A 247 2.93 12.56 16.58
N MET A 248 2.38 13.77 16.48
CA MET A 248 1.60 14.39 17.56
C MET A 248 0.37 13.54 17.92
N GLY A 249 -0.35 12.98 16.93
CA GLY A 249 -1.49 12.10 17.17
C GLY A 249 -1.08 10.78 17.84
N LEU A 250 0.02 10.17 17.41
CA LEU A 250 0.56 8.99 18.07
C LEU A 250 1.00 9.29 19.52
N ALA A 251 1.58 10.46 19.76
CA ALA A 251 2.03 10.87 21.09
C ALA A 251 0.87 11.17 22.06
N SER A 252 -0.26 11.70 21.57
CA SER A 252 -1.40 12.08 22.42
C SER A 252 -2.24 10.90 22.90
N GLY A 253 -2.20 9.75 22.21
CA GLY A 253 -3.05 8.60 22.54
C GLY A 253 -2.63 7.81 23.78
N GLY A 254 -1.38 7.88 24.23
CA GLY A 254 -0.90 7.09 25.37
C GLY A 254 -1.14 5.58 25.20
N LEU A 255 -1.37 4.85 26.30
CA LEU A 255 -1.58 3.39 26.24
C LEU A 255 -2.99 2.99 25.79
N TRP A 256 -4.02 3.73 26.23
CA TRP A 256 -5.43 3.37 26.11
C TRP A 256 -6.21 4.18 25.07
N GLY A 257 -5.60 5.24 24.54
CA GLY A 257 -6.25 6.16 23.61
C GLY A 257 -7.08 7.23 24.31
N SER A 258 -7.45 8.24 23.55
CA SER A 258 -8.37 9.31 23.99
C SER A 258 -9.85 8.91 23.90
N GLY A 259 -10.16 7.76 23.30
CA GLY A 259 -11.52 7.32 22.97
C GLY A 259 -11.90 7.58 21.51
N LEU A 260 -12.79 6.73 20.99
CA LEU A 260 -13.29 6.83 19.61
C LEU A 260 -14.01 8.14 19.36
N GLY A 261 -13.68 8.82 18.26
CA GLY A 261 -14.26 10.10 17.88
C GLY A 261 -13.62 11.32 18.55
N ALA A 262 -12.73 11.14 19.54
CA ALA A 262 -12.14 12.23 20.32
C ALA A 262 -10.81 12.77 19.74
N SER A 263 -10.32 12.23 18.61
CA SER A 263 -9.06 12.68 18.00
C SER A 263 -9.09 14.15 17.61
N LYS A 264 -8.12 14.90 18.13
CA LYS A 264 -7.95 16.34 17.86
C LYS A 264 -7.30 16.57 16.51
N GLN A 265 -6.49 15.62 16.02
CA GLN A 265 -5.79 15.74 14.75
C GLN A 265 -6.73 15.73 13.52
N LYS A 266 -7.95 15.22 13.67
CA LYS A 266 -9.01 15.31 12.63
C LYS A 266 -9.42 16.75 12.31
N TRP A 267 -9.30 17.66 13.29
CA TRP A 267 -9.70 19.05 13.18
C TRP A 267 -8.60 19.95 12.61
N ALA A 268 -7.35 19.48 12.61
CA ALA A 268 -6.17 20.25 12.20
C ALA A 268 -5.98 20.37 10.68
N ASN A 269 -7.06 20.27 9.89
CA ASN A 269 -7.05 20.46 8.44
C ASN A 269 -6.02 19.58 7.70
N LEU A 270 -5.80 18.33 8.17
CA LEU A 270 -5.03 17.36 7.40
C LEU A 270 -5.85 16.95 6.18
N ALA A 271 -5.48 17.53 5.02
CA ALA A 271 -6.14 17.31 3.74
C ALA A 271 -6.22 15.83 3.30
N GLU A 272 -5.55 14.89 3.99
CA GLU A 272 -5.50 13.46 3.67
C GLU A 272 -5.52 12.58 4.95
N ALA A 273 -6.19 13.02 6.03
CA ALA A 273 -6.20 12.28 7.31
C ALA A 273 -6.78 10.85 7.22
N HIS A 274 -7.67 10.62 6.24
CA HIS A 274 -8.45 9.39 6.10
C HIS A 274 -7.79 8.33 5.20
N THR A 275 -6.71 8.67 4.49
CA THR A 275 -5.97 7.77 3.58
C THR A 275 -4.64 7.37 4.20
N ASP A 276 -3.71 8.31 4.33
CA ASP A 276 -2.31 8.04 4.66
C ASP A 276 -2.00 8.13 6.17
N PHE A 277 -2.89 8.77 6.95
CA PHE A 277 -2.69 9.02 8.39
C PHE A 277 -3.70 8.33 9.30
N ILE A 278 -4.49 7.39 8.77
CA ILE A 278 -5.47 6.64 9.57
C ILE A 278 -4.79 5.88 10.73
N PHE A 279 -3.54 5.45 10.56
CA PHE A 279 -2.77 4.80 11.63
C PHE A 279 -2.46 5.76 12.79
N SER A 280 -2.19 7.04 12.52
CA SER A 280 -2.04 8.05 13.56
C SER A 280 -3.35 8.30 14.31
N VAL A 281 -4.48 8.33 13.59
CA VAL A 281 -5.80 8.50 14.22
C VAL A 281 -6.12 7.28 15.10
N ILE A 282 -5.79 6.07 14.64
CA ILE A 282 -5.90 4.84 15.45
C ILE A 282 -5.06 4.97 16.73
N GLY A 283 -3.82 5.44 16.62
CA GLY A 283 -2.95 5.64 17.79
C GLY A 283 -3.48 6.68 18.77
N GLU A 284 -4.06 7.78 18.28
CA GLU A 284 -4.68 8.78 19.15
C GLU A 284 -5.92 8.22 19.86
N GLU A 285 -6.82 7.55 19.15
CA GLU A 285 -8.13 7.14 19.68
C GLU A 285 -8.10 5.84 20.49
N LEU A 286 -7.30 4.87 20.05
CA LEU A 286 -7.20 3.52 20.64
C LEU A 286 -5.87 3.29 21.35
N GLY A 287 -4.94 4.26 21.30
CA GLY A 287 -3.66 4.20 21.99
C GLY A 287 -2.67 3.20 21.40
N LEU A 288 -1.63 2.92 22.17
CA LEU A 288 -0.63 1.90 21.85
C LEU A 288 -1.25 0.51 21.65
N LEU A 289 -2.24 0.14 22.47
CA LEU A 289 -2.88 -1.17 22.35
C LEU A 289 -3.64 -1.34 21.04
N GLY A 290 -4.35 -0.30 20.58
CA GLY A 290 -5.03 -0.32 19.28
C GLY A 290 -4.07 -0.44 18.11
N THR A 291 -2.98 0.33 18.12
CA THR A 291 -1.95 0.26 17.05
C THR A 291 -1.24 -1.09 17.03
N LEU A 292 -0.86 -1.64 18.20
CA LEU A 292 -0.28 -2.98 18.31
C LEU A 292 -1.23 -4.08 17.84
N LEU A 293 -2.54 -3.96 18.14
CA LEU A 293 -3.55 -4.90 17.65
C LEU A 293 -3.60 -4.90 16.13
N VAL A 294 -3.61 -3.72 15.49
CA VAL A 294 -3.60 -3.59 14.02
C VAL A 294 -2.35 -4.23 13.43
N LEU A 295 -1.17 -3.96 14.01
CA LEU A 295 0.09 -4.57 13.57
C LEU A 295 0.08 -6.09 13.75
N ALA A 296 -0.48 -6.60 14.85
CA ALA A 296 -0.60 -8.04 15.10
C ALA A 296 -1.54 -8.71 14.08
N LEU A 297 -2.66 -8.08 13.72
CA LEU A 297 -3.58 -8.59 12.70
C LEU A 297 -2.92 -8.62 11.32
N TYR A 298 -2.19 -7.57 10.93
CA TYR A 298 -1.42 -7.56 9.69
C TYR A 298 -0.31 -8.62 9.70
N ALA A 299 0.42 -8.78 10.80
CA ALA A 299 1.45 -9.80 10.94
C ALA A 299 0.86 -11.21 10.82
N ALA A 300 -0.29 -11.48 11.43
CA ALA A 300 -1.00 -12.75 11.31
C ALA A 300 -1.44 -13.04 9.87
N LEU A 301 -1.94 -12.02 9.15
CA LEU A 301 -2.33 -12.11 7.75
C LEU A 301 -1.11 -12.43 6.87
N ILE A 302 -0.04 -11.65 6.99
CA ILE A 302 1.21 -11.81 6.21
C ILE A 302 1.82 -13.19 6.46
N TYR A 303 1.96 -13.59 7.74
CA TYR A 303 2.47 -14.91 8.11
C TYR A 303 1.68 -16.03 7.42
N SER A 304 0.36 -15.91 7.39
CA SER A 304 -0.51 -16.91 6.78
C SER A 304 -0.36 -16.98 5.27
N ILE A 305 -0.27 -15.83 4.58
CA ILE A 305 -0.06 -15.76 3.13
C ILE A 305 1.31 -16.35 2.77
N LEU A 306 2.37 -15.99 3.48
CA LEU A 306 3.72 -16.55 3.26
C LEU A 306 3.75 -18.05 3.51
N ARG A 307 3.08 -18.53 4.57
CA ARG A 307 2.96 -19.96 4.86
C ARG A 307 2.22 -20.72 3.77
N VAL A 308 1.20 -20.12 3.14
CA VAL A 308 0.55 -20.68 1.96
C VAL A 308 1.53 -20.76 0.79
N ALA A 309 2.22 -19.65 0.47
CA ALA A 309 3.19 -19.60 -0.63
C ALA A 309 4.27 -20.69 -0.50
N LEU A 310 4.83 -20.89 0.69
CA LEU A 310 5.87 -21.88 0.96
C LEU A 310 5.40 -23.33 0.84
N LYS A 311 4.10 -23.60 1.06
CA LYS A 311 3.53 -24.96 1.01
C LYS A 311 2.97 -25.33 -0.36
N THR A 312 2.75 -24.37 -1.25
CA THR A 312 2.18 -24.61 -2.57
C THR A 312 3.19 -25.27 -3.51
N LYS A 313 2.77 -26.36 -4.17
CA LYS A 313 3.60 -27.11 -5.13
C LYS A 313 3.64 -26.48 -6.53
N ASP A 314 2.59 -25.76 -6.94
CA ASP A 314 2.55 -25.08 -8.23
C ASP A 314 3.34 -23.77 -8.17
N ASP A 315 4.40 -23.66 -8.99
CA ASP A 315 5.30 -22.51 -9.00
C ASP A 315 4.59 -21.19 -9.31
N PHE A 316 3.61 -21.19 -10.22
CA PHE A 316 2.85 -19.99 -10.54
C PHE A 316 2.10 -19.49 -9.31
N SER A 317 1.33 -20.37 -8.66
CA SER A 317 0.59 -20.04 -7.45
C SER A 317 1.52 -19.59 -6.33
N ARG A 318 2.68 -20.25 -6.16
CA ARG A 318 3.72 -19.82 -5.20
C ARG A 318 4.18 -18.38 -5.46
N TYR A 319 4.53 -18.04 -6.69
CA TYR A 319 5.01 -16.68 -7.03
C TYR A 319 3.90 -15.63 -6.95
N VAL A 320 2.65 -15.95 -7.32
CA VAL A 320 1.53 -15.01 -7.16
C VAL A 320 1.27 -14.73 -5.69
N THR A 321 1.15 -15.77 -4.85
CA THR A 321 0.91 -15.61 -3.41
C THR A 321 2.05 -14.86 -2.73
N ALA A 322 3.29 -15.17 -3.09
CA ALA A 322 4.47 -14.45 -2.65
C ALA A 322 4.46 -12.97 -3.06
N GLY A 323 4.12 -12.68 -4.32
CA GLY A 323 4.02 -11.30 -4.83
C GLY A 323 2.94 -10.48 -4.12
N VAL A 324 1.78 -11.09 -3.83
CA VAL A 324 0.72 -10.46 -3.02
C VAL A 324 1.20 -10.22 -1.58
N ALA A 325 1.95 -11.15 -0.98
CA ALA A 325 2.57 -10.92 0.33
C ALA A 325 3.54 -9.73 0.30
N CYS A 326 4.44 -9.67 -0.68
CA CYS A 326 5.36 -8.54 -0.87
C CYS A 326 4.60 -7.22 -1.04
N TRP A 327 3.52 -7.23 -1.81
CA TRP A 327 2.68 -6.05 -1.99
C TRP A 327 2.07 -5.57 -0.67
N LEU A 328 1.47 -6.46 0.12
CA LEU A 328 0.91 -6.12 1.42
C LEU A 328 1.99 -5.60 2.38
N ILE A 329 3.12 -6.30 2.50
CA ILE A 329 4.25 -5.89 3.34
C ILE A 329 4.73 -4.49 2.97
N ALA A 330 4.91 -4.22 1.67
CA ALA A 330 5.37 -2.93 1.18
C ALA A 330 4.39 -1.80 1.55
N GLN A 331 3.10 -2.00 1.30
CA GLN A 331 2.06 -1.01 1.65
C GLN A 331 2.05 -0.72 3.16
N ILE A 332 2.02 -1.76 3.99
CA ILE A 332 1.96 -1.60 5.45
C ILE A 332 3.21 -0.89 5.95
N THR A 333 4.39 -1.28 5.45
CA THR A 333 5.67 -0.67 5.84
C THR A 333 5.73 0.80 5.45
N ILE A 334 5.29 1.15 4.24
CA ILE A 334 5.29 2.56 3.77
C ILE A 334 4.28 3.37 4.58
N ASN A 335 3.06 2.87 4.81
CA ASN A 335 2.01 3.61 5.50
C ASN A 335 2.33 3.80 6.99
N VAL A 336 2.70 2.73 7.69
CA VAL A 336 3.07 2.81 9.11
C VAL A 336 4.41 3.54 9.28
N GLY A 337 5.36 3.30 8.38
CA GLY A 337 6.65 3.99 8.38
C GLY A 337 6.50 5.49 8.17
N SER A 338 5.63 5.93 7.27
CA SER A 338 5.30 7.34 7.09
C SER A 338 4.60 7.92 8.31
N ALA A 339 3.67 7.18 8.92
CA ALA A 339 2.95 7.65 10.10
C ALA A 339 3.87 7.82 11.33
N THR A 340 4.94 7.02 11.41
CA THR A 340 5.95 7.05 12.48
C THR A 340 7.20 7.86 12.12
N SER A 341 7.23 8.49 10.94
CA SER A 341 8.40 9.19 10.39
C SER A 341 9.69 8.34 10.27
N LEU A 342 9.54 7.03 10.10
CA LEU A 342 10.65 6.10 9.77
C LEU A 342 10.90 6.00 8.25
N VAL A 343 9.90 6.29 7.44
CA VAL A 343 9.97 6.23 5.96
C VAL A 343 9.53 7.57 5.39
N ILE A 344 10.18 8.00 4.31
CA ILE A 344 9.85 9.24 3.60
C ILE A 344 8.40 9.19 3.14
N PHE A 345 7.64 10.23 3.50
CA PHE A 345 6.32 10.43 2.94
C PHE A 345 6.43 10.82 1.46
N VAL A 346 6.16 9.86 0.58
CA VAL A 346 6.10 10.09 -0.87
C VAL A 346 4.66 10.45 -1.25
N SER A 347 4.26 11.68 -0.91
CA SER A 347 2.94 12.21 -1.31
C SER A 347 2.76 12.16 -2.82
N LYS A 348 1.54 11.82 -3.26
CA LYS A 348 1.02 12.28 -4.56
C LYS A 348 1.18 13.81 -4.60
N SER A 349 1.73 14.33 -5.68
CA SER A 349 2.34 15.67 -5.77
C SER A 349 1.40 16.84 -5.39
N ASN A 350 1.90 18.07 -5.29
CA ASN A 350 1.14 19.34 -5.15
C ASN A 350 0.08 19.53 -4.04
N CYS A 351 0.37 19.17 -2.79
CA CYS A 351 -0.36 19.68 -1.61
C CYS A 351 -0.12 21.19 -1.31
N ASN A 352 0.61 21.91 -2.17
CA ASN A 352 1.07 23.28 -1.90
C ASN A 352 -0.02 24.35 -2.11
N ARG A 353 -0.99 24.13 -3.01
CA ARG A 353 -2.06 25.13 -3.27
C ARG A 353 -3.11 25.20 -2.17
N LEU A 354 -3.35 24.10 -1.45
CA LEU A 354 -4.32 24.07 -0.34
C LEU A 354 -3.76 24.74 0.93
N CYS A 355 -2.48 24.53 1.26
CA CYS A 355 -1.84 25.20 2.40
C CYS A 355 -1.72 26.72 2.22
N ILE A 356 -1.40 27.21 1.01
CA ILE A 356 -1.30 28.66 0.74
C ILE A 356 -2.68 29.33 0.86
N ARG A 357 -3.76 28.68 0.40
CA ARG A 357 -5.11 29.23 0.51
C ARG A 357 -5.63 29.27 1.95
N CYS A 358 -5.28 28.27 2.76
CA CYS A 358 -5.61 28.26 4.19
C CYS A 358 -4.80 29.27 5.00
N SER A 359 -3.53 29.53 4.67
CA SER A 359 -2.73 30.54 5.38
C SER A 359 -3.25 31.97 5.17
N GLN A 360 -3.93 32.25 4.05
CA GLN A 360 -4.53 33.56 3.79
C GLN A 360 -5.91 33.73 4.42
N THR A 361 -6.52 32.68 4.98
CA THR A 361 -7.82 32.77 5.66
C THR A 361 -7.69 32.97 7.17
N TYR A 362 -6.47 32.89 7.71
CA TYR A 362 -6.16 33.08 9.14
C TYR A 362 -5.23 34.28 9.41
N THR A 363 -5.19 35.23 8.48
CA THR A 363 -4.74 36.62 8.69
C THR A 363 -5.88 37.53 8.30
#